data_AF-A0A952CQ57-F1
#
_entry.id   AF-A0A952CQ57-F1
#
_cell.length_a   1.000
_cell.length_b   1.000
_cell.length_c   1.000
_cell.angle_alpha   90.00
_cell.angle_beta   90.00
_cell.angle_gamma   90.00
#
_symmetry.space_group_name_H-M   'P 1'
#
loop_
_entity.id
_entity.type
_entity.pdbx_description
1 polymer ?
#
loop_
_entity_poly.entity_id
_entity_poly.type
_entity_poly.pdbx_seq_one_letter_code
_entity_poly.pdbx_strand_id
1 'polypeptide(L)'
;MNLQVLQGLYQNDIRIKQIAAGISLSNPKIRVTLSNLRGSSINFIGTSVWQLSDANHVFILNDREEAAYFHNDLEHLTGALDICYFPDSFKKAGSYNELNSSHVMLRTEALTKFSKKETHKKVLVTYPEAL
;
A
#
# COMPACT_ATOMS: atom_id res chain seq x y z
N MET A 1 -0.36 -1.23 25.73
CA MET A 1 -0.17 -2.37 24.81
C MET A 1 0.97 -2.03 23.89
N ASN A 2 1.94 -2.94 23.71
CA ASN A 2 3.15 -2.69 22.90
C ASN A 2 2.84 -2.89 21.40
N LEU A 3 3.53 -2.14 20.52
CA LEU A 3 3.30 -2.15 19.07
C LEU A 3 3.53 -3.53 18.43
N GLN A 4 4.62 -4.21 18.79
CA GLN A 4 4.94 -5.54 18.26
C GLN A 4 3.87 -6.57 18.66
N VAL A 5 3.33 -6.47 19.88
CA VAL A 5 2.22 -7.33 20.32
C VAL A 5 1.00 -7.10 19.45
N LEU A 6 0.65 -5.84 19.18
CA LEU A 6 -0.50 -5.50 18.34
C LEU A 6 -0.32 -6.01 16.90
N GLN A 7 0.86 -5.82 16.30
CA GLN A 7 1.18 -6.37 14.98
C GLN A 7 1.05 -7.89 14.96
N GLY A 8 1.55 -8.57 15.99
CA GLY A 8 1.41 -10.01 16.13
C GLY A 8 -0.04 -10.50 16.19
N LEU A 9 -0.95 -9.72 16.79
CA LEU A 9 -2.38 -10.06 16.79
C LEU A 9 -2.98 -10.04 15.38
N TYR A 10 -2.68 -9.02 14.57
CA TYR A 10 -3.16 -8.93 13.19
C TYR A 10 -2.50 -9.98 12.28
N GLN A 11 -1.18 -10.19 12.39
CA GLN A 11 -0.49 -11.21 11.62
C GLN A 11 -0.98 -12.63 11.91
N ASN A 12 -1.48 -12.88 13.13
CA ASN A 12 -1.98 -14.20 13.51
C ASN A 12 -3.49 -14.40 13.29
N ASP A 13 -4.23 -13.35 12.93
CA ASP A 13 -5.66 -13.45 12.65
C ASP A 13 -5.92 -14.36 11.44
N ILE A 14 -6.81 -15.34 11.61
CA ILE A 14 -7.13 -16.33 10.58
C ILE A 14 -7.70 -15.69 9.31
N ARG A 15 -8.46 -14.59 9.45
CA ARG A 15 -9.10 -13.89 8.33
C ARG A 15 -8.04 -13.20 7.47
N ILE A 16 -7.02 -12.62 8.10
CA ILE A 16 -5.90 -11.98 7.40
C ILE A 16 -5.08 -13.04 6.66
N LYS A 17 -4.78 -14.17 7.32
CA LYS A 17 -4.09 -15.31 6.68
C LYS A 17 -4.86 -15.86 5.47
N GLN A 18 -6.19 -15.94 5.55
CA GLN A 18 -7.03 -16.36 4.43
C GLN A 18 -6.97 -15.39 3.25
N ILE A 19 -6.99 -14.08 3.51
CA ILE A 19 -6.85 -13.06 2.46
C ILE A 19 -5.48 -13.19 1.79
N ALA A 20 -4.41 -13.24 2.57
CA ALA A 20 -3.04 -13.37 2.06
C ALA A 20 -2.86 -14.65 1.22
N ALA A 21 -3.35 -15.79 1.72
CA ALA A 21 -3.30 -17.06 0.99
C ALA A 21 -4.10 -17.01 -0.32
N GLY A 22 -5.26 -16.36 -0.32
CA GLY A 22 -6.09 -16.19 -1.50
C GLY A 22 -5.44 -15.33 -2.59
N ILE A 23 -4.67 -14.31 -2.21
CA ILE A 23 -3.88 -13.48 -3.12
C ILE A 23 -2.74 -14.28 -3.76
N SER A 24 -2.10 -15.17 -3.00
CA SER A 24 -0.96 -15.98 -3.47
C SER A 24 -1.32 -17.19 -4.34
N LEU A 25 -2.60 -17.37 -4.70
CA LEU A 25 -3.03 -18.41 -5.65
C LEU A 25 -2.56 -18.09 -7.07
N SER A 26 -2.34 -19.10 -7.91
CA SER A 26 -1.84 -18.93 -9.29
C SER A 26 -2.79 -18.17 -10.23
N ASN A 27 -4.09 -18.12 -9.92
CA ASN A 27 -5.09 -17.35 -10.67
C ASN A 27 -6.12 -16.74 -9.69
N PRO A 28 -5.72 -15.70 -8.93
CA PRO A 28 -6.52 -15.22 -7.82
C PRO A 28 -7.75 -14.49 -8.35
N LYS A 29 -8.94 -15.08 -8.15
CA LYS A 29 -10.25 -14.43 -8.40
C LYS A 29 -10.91 -14.07 -7.07
N ILE A 30 -10.13 -13.46 -6.19
CA ILE A 30 -10.59 -13.11 -4.85
C ILE A 30 -11.11 -11.66 -4.83
N ARG A 31 -12.32 -11.47 -4.31
CA ARG A 31 -12.87 -10.15 -3.98
C ARG A 31 -13.35 -10.19 -2.55
N VAL A 32 -12.75 -9.36 -1.71
CA VAL A 32 -13.07 -9.29 -0.28
C VAL A 32 -13.57 -7.88 0.04
N THR A 33 -14.64 -7.81 0.82
CA THR A 33 -15.12 -6.57 1.40
C THR A 33 -14.96 -6.66 2.91
N LEU A 34 -14.21 -5.70 3.46
CA LEU A 34 -14.04 -5.56 4.91
C LEU A 34 -15.04 -4.51 5.39
N SER A 35 -15.79 -4.84 6.43
CA SER A 35 -16.78 -3.94 7.04
C SER A 35 -16.51 -3.79 8.53
N ASN A 36 -17.06 -2.73 9.12
CA ASN A 36 -16.89 -2.40 10.54
C ASN A 36 -15.42 -2.22 10.96
N LEU A 37 -14.59 -1.68 10.05
CA LEU A 37 -13.24 -1.24 10.35
C LEU A 37 -13.27 0.09 11.12
N ARG A 38 -12.34 0.29 12.06
CA ARG A 38 -12.31 1.49 12.91
C ARG A 38 -10.88 1.97 13.15
N GLY A 39 -10.69 3.29 13.04
CA GLY A 39 -9.39 3.92 13.23
C GLY A 39 -8.32 3.31 12.31
N SER A 40 -7.12 3.12 12.84
CA SER A 40 -5.96 2.61 12.09
C SER A 40 -6.02 1.11 11.76
N SER A 41 -7.15 0.42 11.96
CA SER A 41 -7.25 -1.03 11.68
C SER A 41 -6.88 -1.38 10.25
N ILE A 42 -7.19 -0.51 9.28
CA ILE A 42 -6.87 -0.74 7.87
C ILE A 42 -5.35 -0.78 7.63
N ASN A 43 -4.57 0.00 8.38
CA ASN A 43 -3.11 0.07 8.25
C ASN A 43 -2.49 -1.23 8.74
N PHE A 44 -2.93 -1.75 9.89
CA PHE A 44 -2.49 -3.05 10.39
C PHE A 44 -2.93 -4.21 9.49
N ILE A 45 -4.15 -4.19 8.98
CA ILE A 45 -4.66 -5.22 8.07
C ILE A 45 -3.85 -5.22 6.76
N GLY A 46 -3.74 -4.05 6.09
CA GLY A 46 -3.00 -3.92 4.84
C GLY A 46 -1.53 -4.33 4.99
N THR A 47 -0.89 -3.88 6.07
CA THR A 47 0.49 -4.28 6.42
C THR A 47 0.61 -5.80 6.57
N SER A 48 -0.29 -6.41 7.34
CA SER A 48 -0.22 -7.84 7.64
C SER A 48 -0.49 -8.69 6.40
N VAL A 49 -1.47 -8.32 5.57
CA VAL A 49 -1.76 -9.00 4.30
C VAL A 49 -0.55 -8.94 3.37
N TRP A 50 0.07 -7.77 3.24
CA TRP A 50 1.27 -7.59 2.42
C TRP A 50 2.46 -8.44 2.94
N GLN A 51 2.75 -8.42 4.23
CA GLN A 51 3.84 -9.19 4.81
C GLN A 51 3.65 -10.71 4.64
N LEU A 52 2.41 -11.19 4.75
CA LEU A 52 2.06 -12.60 4.69
C LEU A 52 1.86 -13.16 3.28
N SER A 53 1.77 -12.31 2.26
CA SER A 53 1.61 -12.73 0.87
C SER A 53 2.90 -12.51 0.08
N ASP A 54 3.11 -13.29 -0.99
CA ASP A 54 4.26 -13.13 -1.89
C ASP A 54 3.86 -12.43 -3.19
N ALA A 55 3.37 -11.19 -3.06
CA ALA A 55 2.87 -10.40 -4.18
C ALA A 55 3.20 -8.91 -3.98
N ASN A 56 3.38 -8.19 -5.09
CA ASN A 56 3.39 -6.73 -5.05
C ASN A 56 1.97 -6.22 -4.75
N HIS A 57 1.86 -5.16 -3.96
CA HIS A 57 0.58 -4.58 -3.55
C HIS A 57 0.44 -3.15 -4.07
N VAL A 58 -0.78 -2.81 -4.51
CA VAL A 58 -1.18 -1.44 -4.81
C VAL A 58 -2.30 -1.08 -3.85
N PHE A 59 -2.06 -0.11 -2.96
CA PHE A 59 -3.06 0.46 -2.07
C PHE A 59 -3.55 1.77 -2.68
N ILE A 60 -4.84 1.84 -2.96
CA ILE A 60 -5.51 3.02 -3.50
C ILE A 60 -6.40 3.56 -2.38
N LEU A 61 -6.06 4.73 -1.84
CA LEU A 61 -6.78 5.41 -0.76
C LEU A 61 -7.71 6.48 -1.34
N ASN A 62 -8.57 7.07 -0.52
CA ASN A 62 -9.61 7.96 -1.05
C ASN A 62 -9.04 9.24 -1.68
N ASP A 63 -7.97 9.77 -1.10
CA ASP A 63 -7.34 11.01 -1.53
C ASP A 63 -5.83 11.04 -1.21
N ARG A 64 -5.18 12.13 -1.62
CA ARG A 64 -3.75 12.39 -1.41
C ARG A 64 -3.35 12.36 0.08
N GLU A 65 -4.19 12.87 0.96
CA GLU A 65 -3.89 12.99 2.38
C GLU A 65 -3.93 11.62 3.05
N GLU A 66 -5.00 10.85 2.84
CA GLU A 66 -5.09 9.47 3.33
C GLU A 66 -3.97 8.59 2.77
N ALA A 67 -3.63 8.72 1.47
CA ALA A 67 -2.54 7.97 0.87
C ALA A 67 -1.18 8.30 1.51
N ALA A 68 -0.91 9.57 1.79
CA ALA A 68 0.33 9.99 2.45
C ALA A 68 0.40 9.48 3.90
N TYR A 69 -0.71 9.55 4.66
CA TYR A 69 -0.76 8.99 6.01
C TYR A 69 -0.60 7.47 6.02
N PHE A 70 -1.27 6.76 5.10
CA PHE A 70 -1.15 5.31 4.97
C PHE A 70 0.27 4.86 4.59
N HIS A 71 0.92 5.60 3.69
CA HIS A 71 2.31 5.38 3.29
C HIS A 71 3.27 5.51 4.49
N ASN A 72 3.19 6.60 5.25
CA ASN A 72 4.00 6.82 6.44
C ASN A 72 3.78 5.75 7.51
N ASP A 73 2.54 5.35 7.72
CA ASP A 73 2.20 4.31 8.70
C ASP A 73 2.76 2.95 8.28
N LEU A 74 2.69 2.61 6.99
CA LEU A 74 3.33 1.40 6.47
C LEU A 74 4.84 1.40 6.68
N GLU A 75 5.52 2.51 6.38
CA GLU A 75 6.96 2.65 6.62
C GLU A 75 7.30 2.47 8.10
N HIS A 76 6.54 3.14 8.99
CA HIS A 76 6.75 3.05 10.43
C HIS A 76 6.50 1.64 10.98
N LEU A 77 5.44 0.97 10.53
CA LEU A 77 5.06 -0.35 11.00
C LEU A 77 6.03 -1.44 10.54
N THR A 78 6.66 -1.27 9.38
CA THR A 78 7.39 -2.36 8.71
C THR A 78 8.90 -2.15 8.71
N GLY A 79 9.36 -0.90 8.80
CA GLY A 79 10.75 -0.53 8.56
C GLY A 79 11.26 -0.91 7.17
N ALA A 80 10.36 -1.20 6.21
CA ALA A 80 10.70 -1.74 4.91
C ALA A 80 11.07 -0.64 3.89
N LEU A 81 12.01 -0.97 2.99
CA LEU A 81 12.52 -0.04 1.97
C LEU A 81 11.76 -0.10 0.63
N ASP A 82 10.90 -1.11 0.44
CA ASP A 82 10.20 -1.36 -0.82
C ASP A 82 8.78 -0.78 -0.87
N ILE A 83 8.53 0.27 -0.09
CA ILE A 83 7.26 1.00 -0.04
C ILE A 83 7.41 2.31 -0.81
N CYS A 84 6.66 2.45 -1.90
CA CYS A 84 6.71 3.62 -2.78
C CYS A 84 5.41 4.42 -2.67
N TYR A 85 5.54 5.74 -2.48
CA TYR A 85 4.43 6.67 -2.63
C TYR A 85 4.32 7.13 -4.09
N PHE A 86 3.10 7.12 -4.64
CA PHE A 86 2.83 7.44 -6.05
C PHE A 86 1.82 8.60 -6.15
N PRO A 87 2.30 9.86 -6.19
CA PRO A 87 1.46 11.05 -6.27
C PRO A 87 1.05 11.41 -7.71
N ASP A 88 0.09 12.33 -7.85
CA ASP A 88 -0.17 13.04 -9.10
C ASP A 88 1.05 13.87 -9.53
N SER A 89 1.17 14.19 -10.82
CA SER A 89 2.37 14.85 -11.36
C SER A 89 2.36 16.38 -11.22
N PHE A 90 1.31 16.99 -10.67
CA PHE A 90 1.01 18.41 -10.82
C PHE A 90 1.24 19.19 -9.52
N LYS A 91 1.48 20.50 -9.63
CA LYS A 91 1.63 21.36 -8.43
C LYS A 91 0.30 21.64 -7.72
N LYS A 92 -0.80 21.64 -8.47
CA LYS A 92 -2.12 21.99 -7.96
C LYS A 92 -3.17 21.07 -8.58
N ALA A 93 -4.04 20.53 -7.74
CA ALA A 93 -5.17 19.71 -8.17
C ALA A 93 -6.01 20.46 -9.23
N GLY A 94 -6.31 19.77 -10.33
CA GLY A 94 -7.07 20.30 -11.47
C GLY A 94 -6.29 21.24 -12.40
N SER A 95 -5.00 21.50 -12.15
CA SER A 95 -4.14 22.33 -13.01
C SER A 95 -3.04 21.51 -13.67
N TYR A 96 -3.27 21.09 -14.91
CA TYR A 96 -2.40 20.17 -15.65
C TYR A 96 -1.20 20.83 -16.36
N ASN A 97 -1.05 22.16 -16.24
CA ASN A 97 -0.02 22.91 -16.95
C ASN A 97 1.33 22.95 -16.21
N GLU A 98 1.31 22.74 -14.90
CA GLU A 98 2.50 22.85 -14.06
C GLU A 98 2.82 21.54 -13.37
N LEU A 99 3.94 20.93 -13.77
CA LEU A 99 4.44 19.73 -13.13
C LEU A 99 5.16 20.05 -11.82
N ASN A 100 5.02 19.14 -10.86
CA ASN A 100 5.84 19.10 -9.66
C ASN A 100 7.01 18.12 -9.90
N SER A 101 8.23 18.66 -9.98
CA SER A 101 9.43 17.86 -10.26
C SER A 101 9.68 16.77 -9.23
N SER A 102 9.40 17.03 -7.94
CA SER A 102 9.52 16.03 -6.89
C SER A 102 8.53 14.89 -7.07
N HIS A 103 7.29 15.19 -7.46
CA HIS A 103 6.30 14.15 -7.75
C HIS A 103 6.68 13.32 -8.98
N VAL A 104 7.14 13.96 -10.05
CA VAL A 104 7.64 13.27 -11.26
C VAL A 104 8.80 12.33 -10.92
N MET A 105 9.71 12.77 -10.05
CA MET A 105 10.80 11.94 -9.55
C MET A 105 10.29 10.71 -8.79
N LEU A 106 9.38 10.89 -7.83
CA LEU A 106 8.79 9.79 -7.05
C LEU A 106 8.08 8.77 -7.95
N ARG A 107 7.31 9.23 -8.94
CA ARG A 107 6.65 8.35 -9.91
C ARG A 107 7.67 7.56 -10.73
N THR A 108 8.73 8.22 -11.19
CA THR A 108 9.78 7.57 -11.99
C THR A 108 10.49 6.50 -11.17
N GLU A 109 10.83 6.79 -9.91
CA GLU A 109 11.45 5.82 -9.01
C GLU A 109 10.55 4.61 -8.77
N ALA A 110 9.27 4.85 -8.46
CA ALA A 110 8.28 3.80 -8.23
C ALA A 110 8.14 2.89 -9.48
N LEU A 111 7.93 3.48 -10.66
CA LEU A 111 7.81 2.69 -11.90
C LEU A 111 9.10 1.94 -12.24
N THR A 112 10.26 2.54 -11.97
CA THR A 112 11.55 1.87 -12.18
C THR A 112 11.66 0.65 -11.28
N LYS A 113 11.29 0.76 -10.00
CA LYS A 113 11.26 -0.39 -9.06
C LYS A 113 10.28 -1.47 -9.53
N PHE A 114 9.10 -1.08 -10.02
CA PHE A 114 8.06 -2.02 -10.46
C PHE A 114 8.27 -2.61 -11.87
N SER A 115 9.14 -2.03 -12.70
CA SER A 115 9.42 -2.51 -14.07
C SER A 115 10.20 -3.84 -14.13
N LYS A 116 10.85 -4.23 -13.03
CA LYS A 116 11.56 -5.52 -12.93
C LYS A 116 10.55 -6.67 -12.94
N LYS A 117 10.81 -7.70 -13.75
CA LYS A 117 9.94 -8.89 -13.91
C LYS A 117 9.76 -9.71 -12.63
N GLU A 118 10.67 -9.59 -11.68
CA GLU A 118 10.63 -10.32 -10.42
C GLU A 118 9.70 -9.64 -9.41
N THR A 119 8.75 -10.42 -8.88
CA THR A 119 7.92 -10.03 -7.73
C THR A 119 8.81 -10.00 -6.49
N HIS A 120 8.88 -8.85 -5.83
CA HIS A 120 9.72 -8.66 -4.62
C HIS A 120 8.91 -8.07 -3.47
N LYS A 121 7.62 -8.45 -3.34
CA LYS A 121 6.71 -7.90 -2.33
C LYS A 121 6.80 -6.36 -2.23
N LYS A 122 6.80 -5.65 -3.35
CA LYS A 122 6.85 -4.17 -3.36
C LYS A 122 5.48 -3.60 -3.02
N VAL A 123 5.44 -2.40 -2.46
CA VAL A 123 4.20 -1.68 -2.18
C VAL A 123 4.17 -0.38 -2.97
N LEU A 124 3.03 -0.11 -3.60
CA LEU A 124 2.69 1.17 -4.20
C LEU A 124 1.49 1.76 -3.43
N VAL A 125 1.63 2.95 -2.87
CA VAL A 125 0.54 3.67 -2.19
C VAL A 125 0.14 4.88 -3.04
N THR A 126 -1.14 4.99 -3.36
CA THR A 126 -1.67 6.01 -4.28
C THR A 126 -3.14 6.34 -3.99
N TYR A 127 -3.74 7.16 -4.84
CA TYR A 127 -5.12 7.65 -4.77
C TYR A 127 -5.68 7.88 -6.19
N PRO A 128 -7.01 7.96 -6.39
CA PRO A 128 -7.64 8.01 -7.69
C PRO A 128 -7.07 9.06 -8.65
N GLU A 129 -6.82 10.28 -8.19
CA GLU A 129 -6.36 11.39 -9.03
C GLU A 129 -4.90 11.23 -9.53
N ALA A 130 -4.14 10.29 -8.95
CA ALA A 130 -2.75 10.01 -9.32
C ALA A 130 -2.59 8.90 -10.36
N LEU A 131 -3.66 8.17 -10.68
CA LEU A 131 -3.70 7.06 -11.64
C LEU A 131 -4.18 7.52 -13.02
#